data_AF-A0A821M7H9-F1
#
_entry.id   AF-A0A821M7H9-F1
#
_cell.length_a   1.000
_cell.length_b   1.000
_cell.length_c   1.000
_cell.angle_alpha   90.00
_cell.angle_beta   90.00
_cell.angle_gamma   90.00
#
_symmetry.space_group_name_H-M   'P 1'
#
loop_
_entity.id
_entity.type
_entity.pdbx_description
1 polymer ?
#
loop_
_entity_poly.entity_id
_entity_poly.type
_entity_poly.pdbx_seq_one_letter_code
_entity_poly.pdbx_strand_id
1 'polypeptide(L)'
;MFFQHSWASFYLPIGRAWELLLGSFAAFYLRLNSSVNETLLNKCNEFFAVVGLVLIILSVLFFDANHIPPFPNCYTLIPTLGTTLIILFGTKNTLVGRLLCLRLLRWIGLISYSAYLWHQPLLVFYRLRFNKTLEILPVLVIASTILLLSSFSYVVIEQPFRHKKLFSRKQIFSASCLTAIMIFILAVFLIQTATNRTLLLNKQNDSYLSDIAEYPGWKSTAKEFFDLEKNKTFSNRSLTKNKKLILIGDSYATDFYSMIIEGKHLVNYEIRVHFIPAQCQIYLSPENPNQFIDAKFRQTCFLGNDIIHALPLICQADVIMLSSNWLEWSTRKLPRTLKLLNLTKQQQLFVIGPKHFGKVNTNLYVNKSTEYRIKQYQYPDQSTVKVNSL
;
A
#
# COMPACT_ATOMS: atom_id res chain seq x y z
N MET A 1 7.82 16.13 -12.74
CA MET A 1 6.97 16.00 -11.53
C MET A 1 6.01 14.81 -11.62
N PHE A 2 5.26 14.60 -12.72
CA PHE A 2 4.32 13.46 -12.83
C PHE A 2 4.98 12.05 -12.83
N PHE A 3 6.20 11.90 -13.34
CA PHE A 3 6.87 10.60 -13.42
C PHE A 3 7.50 10.09 -12.11
N GLN A 4 7.44 10.86 -11.01
CA GLN A 4 8.07 10.47 -9.73
C GLN A 4 7.17 9.59 -8.84
N HIS A 5 5.86 9.54 -9.09
CA HIS A 5 4.91 8.73 -8.31
C HIS A 5 4.26 7.65 -9.18
N SER A 6 4.78 6.42 -9.09
CA SER A 6 4.38 5.26 -9.90
C SER A 6 2.90 4.89 -9.81
N TRP A 7 2.30 5.00 -8.62
CA TRP A 7 0.87 4.68 -8.43
C TRP A 7 -0.04 5.72 -9.10
N ALA A 8 0.26 7.02 -8.92
CA ALA A 8 -0.57 8.10 -9.46
C ALA A 8 -0.58 8.06 -10.99
N SER A 9 0.59 7.82 -11.60
CA SER A 9 0.74 7.76 -13.05
C SER A 9 0.11 6.53 -13.70
N PHE A 10 -0.08 5.43 -12.96
CA PHE A 10 -0.79 4.27 -13.46
C PHE A 10 -2.32 4.44 -13.41
N TYR A 11 -2.85 4.99 -12.32
CA TYR A 11 -4.30 5.11 -12.12
C TYR A 11 -4.92 6.38 -12.73
N LEU A 12 -4.14 7.44 -12.92
CA LEU A 12 -4.64 8.67 -13.53
C LEU A 12 -4.56 8.61 -15.05
N PRO A 13 -5.65 8.95 -15.77
CA PRO A 13 -5.69 8.88 -17.22
C PRO A 13 -4.68 9.82 -17.90
N ILE A 14 -4.29 10.90 -17.22
CA ILE A 14 -3.35 11.92 -17.75
C ILE A 14 -1.99 11.30 -18.10
N GLY A 15 -1.47 10.40 -17.27
CA GLY A 15 -0.17 9.75 -17.51
C GLY A 15 -0.14 8.84 -18.75
N ARG A 16 -1.32 8.48 -19.27
CA ARG A 16 -1.51 7.55 -20.40
C ARG A 16 -2.14 8.21 -21.63
N ALA A 17 -2.64 9.44 -21.49
CA ALA A 17 -3.42 10.11 -22.53
C ALA A 17 -2.68 10.20 -23.87
N TRP A 18 -1.36 10.38 -23.84
CA TRP A 18 -0.53 10.48 -25.04
C TRP A 18 -0.48 9.17 -25.85
N GLU A 19 -0.55 7.99 -25.20
CA GLU A 19 -0.58 6.69 -25.88
C GLU A 19 -1.85 6.57 -26.73
N LEU A 20 -2.98 7.00 -26.18
CA LEU A 20 -4.28 7.04 -26.88
C LEU A 20 -4.31 8.09 -27.98
N LEU A 21 -3.69 9.26 -27.76
CA LEU A 21 -3.60 10.32 -28.76
C LEU A 21 -2.82 9.87 -30.01
N LEU A 22 -1.69 9.18 -29.85
CA LEU A 22 -0.94 8.61 -30.98
C LEU A 22 -1.81 7.67 -31.83
N GLY A 23 -2.57 6.78 -31.20
CA GLY A 23 -3.53 5.91 -31.89
C GLY A 23 -4.63 6.69 -32.62
N SER A 24 -5.12 7.79 -32.03
CA SER A 24 -6.12 8.66 -32.65
C SER A 24 -5.58 9.37 -33.90
N PHE A 25 -4.34 9.87 -33.85
CA PHE A 25 -3.69 10.49 -35.00
C PHE A 25 -3.43 9.48 -36.12
N ALA A 26 -3.00 8.27 -35.78
CA ALA A 26 -2.83 7.19 -36.76
C ALA A 26 -4.15 6.84 -37.47
N ALA A 27 -5.26 6.75 -36.72
CA ALA A 27 -6.58 6.51 -37.30
C ALA A 27 -7.03 7.66 -38.22
N PHE A 28 -6.77 8.90 -37.83
CA PHE A 28 -7.10 10.08 -38.65
C PHE A 28 -6.27 10.13 -39.95
N TYR A 29 -4.97 9.82 -39.85
CA TYR A 29 -4.08 9.72 -41.00
C TYR A 29 -4.55 8.68 -42.01
N LEU A 30 -4.91 7.47 -41.56
CA LEU A 30 -5.43 6.41 -42.43
C LEU A 30 -6.72 6.83 -43.14
N ARG A 31 -7.61 7.55 -42.45
CA ARG A 31 -8.86 8.04 -43.02
C ARG A 31 -8.64 9.10 -44.10
N LEU A 32 -7.67 9.99 -43.91
CA LEU A 32 -7.38 11.06 -44.87
C LEU A 32 -6.59 10.58 -46.09
N ASN A 33 -5.69 9.61 -45.91
CA ASN A 33 -4.77 9.15 -46.96
C ASN A 33 -5.16 7.82 -47.62
N SER A 34 -6.46 7.47 -47.62
CA SER A 34 -6.97 6.20 -48.19
C SER A 34 -6.80 6.07 -49.72
N SER A 35 -6.13 7.00 -50.41
CA SER A 35 -6.05 7.09 -51.89
C SER A 35 -4.63 7.21 -52.45
N VAL A 36 -3.61 6.60 -51.82
CA VAL A 36 -2.22 6.66 -52.30
C VAL A 36 -1.79 5.35 -52.98
N ASN A 37 -1.20 5.48 -54.17
CA ASN A 37 -0.79 4.40 -55.08
C ASN A 37 -0.04 3.23 -54.41
N GLU A 38 -0.54 2.00 -54.62
CA GLU A 38 -0.13 0.80 -53.88
C GLU A 38 1.28 0.28 -54.19
N THR A 39 1.88 0.57 -55.35
CA THR A 39 3.05 -0.19 -55.82
C THR A 39 4.40 0.30 -55.27
N LEU A 40 4.67 1.61 -55.26
CA LEU A 40 5.90 2.20 -54.70
C LEU A 40 5.90 2.20 -53.16
N LEU A 41 4.73 2.29 -52.55
CA LEU A 41 4.56 2.25 -51.10
C LEU A 41 4.91 0.89 -50.50
N ASN A 42 4.76 -0.21 -51.24
CA ASN A 42 4.86 -1.56 -50.68
C ASN A 42 6.23 -1.87 -50.02
N LYS A 43 7.35 -1.41 -50.60
CA LYS A 43 8.68 -1.64 -50.00
C LYS A 43 8.91 -0.80 -48.74
N CYS A 44 8.50 0.47 -48.76
CA CYS A 44 8.58 1.34 -47.58
C CYS A 44 7.66 0.82 -46.47
N ASN A 45 6.46 0.38 -46.84
CA ASN A 45 5.49 -0.20 -45.91
C ASN A 45 6.03 -1.48 -45.26
N GLU A 46 6.67 -2.35 -46.03
CA GLU A 46 7.34 -3.55 -45.49
C GLU A 46 8.41 -3.15 -44.47
N PHE A 47 9.30 -2.22 -44.83
CA PHE A 47 10.35 -1.76 -43.94
C PHE A 47 9.78 -1.22 -42.61
N PHE A 48 8.81 -0.31 -42.68
CA PHE A 48 8.19 0.25 -41.46
C PHE A 48 7.41 -0.78 -40.66
N ALA A 49 6.73 -1.73 -41.30
CA ALA A 49 6.02 -2.79 -40.61
C ALA A 49 6.99 -3.75 -39.89
N VAL A 50 8.12 -4.09 -40.52
CA VAL A 50 9.18 -4.91 -39.90
C VAL A 50 9.83 -4.17 -38.74
N VAL A 51 10.18 -2.89 -38.91
CA VAL A 51 10.70 -2.05 -37.82
C VAL A 51 9.71 -2.02 -36.66
N GLY A 52 8.42 -1.81 -36.95
CA GLY A 52 7.37 -1.83 -35.94
C GLY A 52 7.29 -3.14 -35.16
N LEU A 53 7.37 -4.27 -35.87
CA LEU A 53 7.38 -5.61 -35.26
C LEU A 53 8.63 -5.84 -34.39
N VAL A 54 9.80 -5.44 -34.88
CA VAL A 54 11.05 -5.54 -34.13
C VAL A 54 10.98 -4.73 -32.84
N LEU A 55 10.45 -3.50 -32.88
CA LEU A 55 10.30 -2.68 -31.67
C LEU A 55 9.39 -3.36 -30.63
N ILE A 56 8.30 -4.00 -31.06
CA ILE A 56 7.42 -4.75 -30.15
C ILE A 56 8.14 -5.97 -29.56
N ILE A 57 8.83 -6.76 -30.39
CA ILE A 57 9.56 -7.96 -29.93
C ILE A 57 10.66 -7.57 -28.95
N LEU A 58 11.44 -6.54 -29.25
CA LEU A 58 12.46 -6.02 -28.33
C LEU A 58 11.83 -5.56 -27.02
N SER A 59 10.67 -4.92 -27.06
CA SER A 59 9.96 -4.52 -25.84
C SER A 59 9.57 -5.73 -25.00
N VAL A 60 9.06 -6.81 -25.61
CA VAL A 60 8.69 -8.04 -24.88
C VAL A 60 9.89 -8.75 -24.25
N LEU A 61 11.04 -8.76 -24.92
CA LEU A 61 12.23 -9.49 -24.47
C LEU A 61 13.06 -8.72 -23.44
N PHE A 62 13.18 -7.40 -23.60
CA PHE A 62 14.08 -6.58 -22.79
C PHE A 62 13.37 -5.82 -21.66
N PHE A 63 12.03 -5.70 -21.70
CA PHE A 63 11.33 -4.94 -20.66
C PHE A 63 11.00 -5.85 -19.48
N ASP A 64 11.91 -5.85 -18.50
CA ASP A 64 11.72 -6.54 -17.22
C ASP A 64 11.54 -5.53 -16.08
N ALA A 65 10.72 -5.89 -15.09
CA ALA A 65 10.44 -5.11 -13.89
C ALA A 65 11.71 -4.82 -13.06
N ASN A 66 12.76 -5.63 -13.24
CA ASN A 66 14.05 -5.44 -12.58
C ASN A 66 14.93 -4.38 -13.25
N HIS A 67 14.74 -4.12 -14.55
CA HIS A 67 15.65 -3.31 -15.37
C HIS A 67 15.05 -1.96 -15.78
N ILE A 68 13.73 -1.80 -15.64
CA ILE A 68 13.02 -0.62 -16.12
C ILE A 68 12.26 0.05 -14.97
N PRO A 69 12.28 1.39 -14.87
CA PRO A 69 11.53 2.12 -13.85
C PRO A 69 10.01 1.81 -13.91
N PRO A 70 9.30 1.90 -12.77
CA PRO A 70 7.88 1.56 -12.69
C PRO A 70 7.04 2.34 -13.70
N PHE A 71 6.10 1.62 -14.32
CA PHE A 71 5.25 2.09 -15.42
C PHE A 71 4.22 3.14 -14.95
N PRO A 72 3.81 4.11 -15.80
CA PRO A 72 4.31 4.47 -17.14
C PRO A 72 5.59 5.30 -17.13
N ASN A 73 6.43 5.05 -18.15
CA ASN A 73 7.73 5.71 -18.34
C ASN A 73 7.97 6.02 -19.83
N CYS A 74 9.04 6.75 -20.16
CA CYS A 74 9.32 7.08 -21.56
C CYS A 74 9.66 5.87 -22.45
N TYR A 75 10.07 4.73 -21.88
CA TYR A 75 10.37 3.52 -22.64
C TYR A 75 9.11 2.90 -23.26
N THR A 76 7.92 3.20 -22.74
CA THR A 76 6.64 2.75 -23.31
C THR A 76 6.37 3.39 -24.68
N LEU A 77 7.11 4.45 -25.02
CA LEU A 77 7.09 5.03 -26.37
C LEU A 77 7.56 4.03 -27.44
N ILE A 78 8.47 3.13 -27.09
CA ILE A 78 9.02 2.12 -28.02
C ILE A 78 7.92 1.17 -28.52
N PRO A 79 7.18 0.43 -27.65
CA PRO A 79 6.12 -0.45 -28.10
C PRO A 79 4.91 0.31 -28.68
N THR A 80 4.62 1.53 -28.22
CA THR A 80 3.50 2.33 -28.78
C THR A 80 3.80 2.82 -30.20
N LEU A 81 5.01 3.30 -30.47
CA LEU A 81 5.46 3.63 -31.83
C LEU A 81 5.52 2.38 -32.70
N GLY A 82 6.06 1.27 -32.20
CA GLY A 82 6.09 0.00 -32.92
C GLY A 82 4.69 -0.45 -33.35
N THR A 83 3.72 -0.37 -32.44
CA THR A 83 2.31 -0.68 -32.72
C THR A 83 1.71 0.29 -33.75
N THR A 84 2.01 1.59 -33.63
CA THR A 84 1.53 2.62 -34.56
C THR A 84 2.06 2.37 -35.98
N LEU A 85 3.34 2.01 -36.13
CA LEU A 85 3.94 1.67 -37.42
C LEU A 85 3.27 0.44 -38.04
N ILE A 86 3.00 -0.61 -37.26
CA ILE A 86 2.29 -1.79 -37.76
C ILE A 86 0.86 -1.42 -38.21
N ILE A 87 0.14 -0.58 -37.45
CA ILE A 87 -1.22 -0.16 -37.82
C ILE A 87 -1.22 0.65 -39.11
N LEU A 88 -0.24 1.53 -39.30
CA LEU A 88 -0.16 2.40 -40.48
C LEU A 88 0.34 1.68 -41.73
N PHE A 89 1.31 0.77 -41.59
CA PHE A 89 2.07 0.21 -42.71
C PHE A 89 1.92 -1.32 -42.87
N GLY A 90 1.32 -2.01 -41.90
CA GLY A 90 1.06 -3.46 -41.90
C GLY A 90 -0.13 -3.83 -42.80
N THR A 91 0.03 -3.72 -44.11
CA THR A 91 -0.99 -4.08 -45.10
C THR A 91 -0.98 -5.58 -45.45
N LYS A 92 -2.01 -6.06 -46.16
CA LYS A 92 -2.08 -7.48 -46.61
C LYS A 92 -0.92 -7.89 -47.54
N ASN A 93 -0.25 -6.92 -48.16
CA ASN A 93 0.86 -7.17 -49.07
C ASN A 93 2.20 -7.34 -48.32
N THR A 94 2.29 -6.90 -47.06
CA THR A 94 3.53 -7.02 -46.30
C THR A 94 3.68 -8.39 -45.63
N LEU A 95 4.92 -8.84 -45.35
CA LEU A 95 5.16 -10.09 -44.62
C LEU A 95 4.56 -10.03 -43.22
N VAL A 96 4.78 -8.91 -42.52
CA VAL A 96 4.24 -8.67 -41.17
C VAL A 96 2.71 -8.68 -41.17
N GLY A 97 2.08 -8.01 -42.13
CA GLY A 97 0.62 -8.01 -42.25
C GLY A 97 0.05 -9.41 -42.54
N ARG A 98 0.70 -10.19 -43.42
CA ARG A 98 0.32 -11.59 -43.69
C ARG A 98 0.46 -12.48 -42.46
N LEU A 99 1.55 -12.34 -41.71
CA LEU A 99 1.79 -13.07 -40.46
C LEU A 99 0.70 -12.74 -39.43
N LEU A 100 0.42 -11.46 -39.19
CA LEU A 100 -0.61 -11.04 -38.22
C LEU A 100 -2.04 -11.40 -38.67
N CYS A 101 -2.25 -11.61 -39.96
CA CYS A 101 -3.52 -12.10 -40.50
C CYS A 101 -3.74 -13.62 -40.31
N LEU A 102 -2.77 -14.39 -39.81
CA LEU A 102 -2.95 -15.82 -39.53
C LEU A 102 -4.18 -16.04 -38.64
N ARG A 103 -4.94 -17.11 -38.91
CA ARG A 103 -6.24 -17.38 -38.26
C ARG A 103 -6.12 -17.41 -36.74
N LEU A 104 -5.06 -18.02 -36.22
CA LEU A 104 -4.81 -18.14 -34.78
C LEU A 104 -4.51 -16.79 -34.13
N LEU A 105 -3.58 -16.01 -34.70
CA LEU A 105 -3.21 -14.69 -34.16
C LEU A 105 -4.39 -13.72 -34.21
N ARG A 106 -5.15 -13.74 -35.30
CA ARG A 106 -6.38 -12.96 -35.43
C ARG A 106 -7.41 -13.36 -34.37
N TRP A 107 -7.59 -14.67 -34.13
CA TRP A 107 -8.50 -15.16 -33.11
C TRP A 107 -8.10 -14.73 -31.70
N ILE A 108 -6.81 -14.79 -31.36
CA ILE A 108 -6.26 -14.26 -30.10
C ILE A 108 -6.56 -12.75 -29.98
N GLY A 109 -6.36 -12.00 -31.07
CA GLY A 109 -6.70 -10.58 -31.12
C GLY A 109 -8.19 -10.30 -30.88
N LEU A 110 -9.08 -11.14 -31.41
CA LEU A 110 -10.52 -10.98 -31.22
C LEU A 110 -10.95 -11.20 -29.76
N ILE A 111 -10.36 -12.17 -29.06
CA ILE A 111 -10.70 -12.44 -27.64
C ILE A 111 -9.88 -11.60 -26.65
N SER A 112 -8.96 -10.76 -27.13
CA SER A 112 -7.97 -10.05 -26.30
C SER A 112 -8.59 -9.18 -25.21
N TYR A 113 -9.70 -8.51 -25.50
CA TYR A 113 -10.42 -7.70 -24.52
C TYR A 113 -11.01 -8.56 -23.39
N SER A 114 -11.68 -9.66 -23.75
CA SER A 114 -12.21 -10.61 -22.77
C SER A 114 -11.09 -11.27 -21.96
N ALA A 115 -9.95 -11.58 -22.58
CA ALA A 115 -8.77 -12.11 -21.89
C ALA A 115 -8.17 -11.12 -20.89
N TYR A 116 -8.14 -9.84 -21.24
CA TYR A 116 -7.74 -8.78 -20.33
C TYR A 116 -8.66 -8.69 -19.10
N LEU A 117 -9.96 -8.98 -19.22
CA LEU A 117 -10.85 -8.99 -18.05
C LEU A 117 -10.65 -10.22 -17.15
N TRP A 118 -10.47 -11.40 -17.73
CA TRP A 118 -10.42 -12.66 -16.96
C TRP A 118 -9.06 -13.02 -16.38
N HIS A 119 -7.95 -12.53 -16.97
CA HIS A 119 -6.61 -12.91 -16.49
C HIS A 119 -6.35 -12.45 -15.05
N GLN A 120 -6.69 -11.21 -14.71
CA GLN A 120 -6.35 -10.61 -13.42
C GLN A 120 -7.07 -11.29 -12.24
N PRO A 121 -8.41 -11.50 -12.27
CA PRO A 121 -9.09 -12.22 -11.20
C PRO A 121 -8.53 -13.63 -10.97
N LEU A 122 -8.32 -14.41 -12.03
CA LEU A 122 -7.81 -15.79 -11.91
C LEU A 122 -6.41 -15.83 -11.30
N LEU A 123 -5.50 -14.96 -11.74
CA LEU A 123 -4.15 -14.88 -11.19
C LEU A 123 -4.15 -14.44 -9.73
N VAL A 124 -5.01 -13.48 -9.36
CA VAL A 124 -5.14 -13.00 -7.99
C VAL A 124 -5.69 -14.11 -7.08
N PHE A 125 -6.77 -14.78 -7.48
CA PHE A 125 -7.34 -15.88 -6.69
C PHE A 125 -6.36 -17.03 -6.48
N TYR A 126 -5.58 -17.38 -7.50
CA TYR A 126 -4.52 -18.38 -7.36
C TYR A 126 -3.47 -17.96 -6.32
N ARG A 127 -2.95 -16.72 -6.43
CA ARG A 127 -1.94 -16.20 -5.48
C ARG A 127 -2.46 -16.17 -4.04
N LEU A 128 -3.70 -15.73 -3.85
CA LEU A 128 -4.34 -15.68 -2.53
C LEU A 128 -4.50 -17.07 -1.90
N ARG A 129 -4.80 -18.10 -2.71
CA ARG A 129 -5.03 -19.45 -2.20
C ARG A 129 -3.75 -20.21 -1.90
N PHE A 130 -2.76 -20.13 -2.79
CA PHE A 130 -1.59 -21.01 -2.73
C PHE A 130 -0.33 -20.33 -2.20
N ASN A 131 -0.29 -19.00 -2.12
CA ASN A 131 0.83 -18.20 -1.60
C ASN A 131 2.23 -18.64 -2.09
N LYS A 132 2.30 -19.19 -3.31
CA LYS A 132 3.49 -19.78 -3.93
C LYS A 132 3.72 -19.18 -5.32
N THR A 133 4.98 -19.26 -5.78
CA THR A 133 5.35 -18.97 -7.16
C THR A 133 4.62 -19.95 -8.11
N LEU A 134 4.29 -19.45 -9.30
CA LEU A 134 3.55 -20.20 -10.31
C LEU A 134 4.45 -21.30 -10.90
N GLU A 135 4.21 -22.55 -10.53
CA GLU A 135 4.80 -23.72 -11.20
C GLU A 135 4.21 -23.89 -12.62
N ILE A 136 4.91 -24.60 -13.50
CA ILE A 136 4.55 -24.74 -14.93
C ILE A 136 3.13 -25.28 -15.12
N LEU A 137 2.76 -26.32 -14.38
CA LEU A 137 1.46 -26.97 -14.51
C LEU A 137 0.30 -26.02 -14.13
N PRO A 138 0.31 -25.34 -12.96
CA PRO A 138 -0.64 -24.27 -12.66
C PRO A 138 -0.73 -23.17 -13.71
N VAL A 139 0.39 -22.73 -14.30
CA VAL A 139 0.39 -21.71 -15.36
C VAL A 139 -0.40 -22.18 -16.57
N LEU A 140 -0.16 -23.41 -17.02
CA LEU A 140 -0.87 -23.98 -18.18
C LEU A 140 -2.38 -24.11 -17.92
N VAL A 141 -2.76 -24.55 -16.72
CA VAL A 141 -4.17 -24.67 -16.32
C VAL A 141 -4.84 -23.30 -16.29
N ILE A 142 -4.21 -22.30 -15.66
CA ILE A 142 -4.75 -20.94 -15.57
C ILE A 142 -4.84 -20.30 -16.96
N ALA A 143 -3.79 -20.39 -17.78
CA ALA A 143 -3.77 -19.86 -19.14
C ALA A 143 -4.88 -20.48 -20.00
N SER A 144 -5.06 -21.81 -19.92
CA SER A 144 -6.14 -22.51 -20.63
C SER A 144 -7.53 -22.07 -20.14
N THR A 145 -7.69 -21.88 -18.83
CA THR A 145 -8.93 -21.39 -18.23
C THR A 145 -9.24 -19.96 -18.68
N ILE A 146 -8.23 -19.08 -18.72
CA ILE A 146 -8.38 -17.71 -19.25
C ILE A 146 -8.85 -17.77 -20.70
N LEU A 147 -8.18 -18.53 -21.56
CA LEU A 147 -8.56 -18.63 -22.98
C LEU A 147 -9.99 -19.16 -23.16
N LEU A 148 -10.38 -20.16 -22.38
CA LEU A 148 -11.73 -20.73 -22.42
C LEU A 148 -12.79 -19.71 -22.00
N LEU A 149 -12.63 -19.05 -20.85
CA LEU A 149 -13.55 -18.03 -20.37
C LEU A 149 -13.59 -16.81 -21.31
N SER A 150 -12.45 -16.43 -21.87
CA SER A 150 -12.34 -15.33 -22.82
C SER A 150 -13.07 -15.62 -24.11
N SER A 151 -12.95 -16.84 -24.63
CA SER A 151 -13.65 -17.28 -25.84
C SER A 151 -15.16 -17.33 -25.63
N PHE A 152 -15.58 -17.85 -24.48
CA PHE A 152 -16.99 -17.89 -24.09
C PHE A 152 -17.58 -16.48 -23.93
N SER A 153 -16.90 -15.62 -23.18
CA SER A 153 -17.26 -14.22 -22.98
C SER A 153 -17.31 -13.44 -24.30
N TYR A 154 -16.36 -13.69 -25.19
CA TYR A 154 -16.33 -13.06 -26.51
C TYR A 154 -17.58 -13.42 -27.34
N VAL A 155 -17.96 -14.69 -27.38
CA VAL A 155 -19.11 -15.15 -28.20
C VAL A 155 -20.44 -14.79 -27.56
N VAL A 156 -20.57 -14.90 -26.24
CA VAL A 156 -21.85 -14.77 -25.53
C VAL A 156 -22.14 -13.33 -25.11
N ILE A 157 -21.11 -12.56 -24.78
CA ILE A 157 -21.26 -11.18 -24.28
C ILE A 157 -20.82 -10.21 -25.36
N GLU A 158 -19.55 -10.25 -25.75
CA GLU A 158 -18.97 -9.20 -26.59
C GLU A 158 -19.60 -9.14 -27.99
N GLN A 159 -19.76 -10.28 -28.66
CA GLN A 159 -20.29 -10.35 -30.02
C GLN A 159 -21.74 -9.81 -30.12
N PRO A 160 -22.71 -10.21 -29.28
CA PRO A 160 -24.07 -9.67 -29.33
C PRO A 160 -24.13 -8.15 -29.21
N PHE A 161 -23.37 -7.55 -28.27
CA PHE A 161 -23.33 -6.10 -28.10
C PHE A 161 -22.58 -5.36 -29.22
N ARG A 162 -21.70 -6.05 -29.96
CA ARG A 162 -20.99 -5.48 -31.12
C ARG A 162 -21.84 -5.46 -32.39
N HIS A 163 -22.85 -6.32 -32.49
CA HIS A 163 -23.78 -6.34 -33.61
C HIS A 163 -24.84 -5.25 -33.48
N LYS A 164 -24.68 -4.17 -34.25
CA LYS A 164 -25.60 -3.01 -34.28
C LYS A 164 -27.08 -3.34 -34.57
N LYS A 165 -27.37 -4.54 -35.10
CA LYS A 165 -28.73 -5.01 -35.38
C LYS A 165 -29.46 -5.52 -34.14
N LEU A 166 -28.72 -6.00 -33.13
CA LEU A 166 -29.31 -6.54 -31.90
C LEU A 166 -29.51 -5.45 -30.85
N PHE A 167 -28.55 -4.52 -30.74
CA PHE A 167 -28.60 -3.42 -29.79
C PHE A 167 -28.24 -2.10 -30.46
N SER A 168 -29.08 -1.08 -30.28
CA SER A 168 -28.77 0.27 -30.73
C SER A 168 -27.77 0.95 -29.78
N ARG A 169 -26.97 1.88 -30.32
CA ARG A 169 -26.02 2.66 -29.51
C ARG A 169 -26.70 3.38 -28.33
N LYS A 170 -27.90 3.93 -28.56
CA LYS A 170 -28.68 4.62 -27.52
C LYS A 170 -29.06 3.68 -26.37
N GLN A 171 -29.49 2.45 -26.69
CA GLN A 171 -29.81 1.44 -25.68
C GLN A 171 -28.58 1.05 -24.86
N ILE A 172 -27.42 0.86 -25.51
CA ILE A 172 -26.17 0.51 -24.80
C ILE A 172 -25.78 1.65 -23.84
N PHE A 173 -25.72 2.90 -24.31
CA PHE A 173 -25.34 4.03 -23.46
C PHE A 173 -26.36 4.27 -22.33
N SER A 174 -27.66 4.13 -22.61
CA SER A 174 -28.71 4.27 -21.59
C SER A 174 -28.61 3.16 -20.54
N ALA A 175 -28.45 1.91 -20.95
CA ALA A 175 -28.28 0.78 -20.04
C ALA A 175 -27.02 0.93 -19.19
N SER A 176 -25.88 1.32 -19.79
CA SER A 176 -24.64 1.58 -19.05
C SER A 176 -24.76 2.72 -18.05
N CYS A 177 -25.52 3.76 -18.38
CA CYS A 177 -25.79 4.87 -17.45
C CYS A 177 -26.67 4.39 -16.28
N LEU A 178 -27.75 3.66 -16.58
CA LEU A 178 -28.64 3.08 -15.58
C LEU A 178 -27.92 2.10 -14.65
N THR A 179 -27.07 1.22 -15.19
CA THR A 179 -26.29 0.29 -14.37
C THR A 179 -25.25 1.02 -13.53
N ALA A 180 -24.57 2.03 -14.08
CA ALA A 180 -23.64 2.86 -13.30
C ALA A 180 -24.35 3.60 -12.17
N ILE A 181 -25.53 4.18 -12.43
CA ILE A 181 -26.37 4.83 -11.41
C ILE A 181 -26.83 3.81 -10.37
N MET A 182 -27.30 2.63 -10.77
CA MET A 182 -27.70 1.59 -9.82
C MET A 182 -26.53 1.09 -8.97
N ILE A 183 -25.35 0.88 -9.55
CA ILE A 183 -24.14 0.51 -8.79
C ILE A 183 -23.75 1.63 -7.84
N PHE A 184 -23.84 2.89 -8.27
CA PHE A 184 -23.56 4.04 -7.41
C PHE A 184 -24.55 4.14 -6.25
N ILE A 185 -25.85 4.02 -6.51
CA ILE A 185 -26.90 4.01 -5.49
C ILE A 185 -26.70 2.83 -4.54
N LEU A 186 -26.43 1.63 -5.07
CA LEU A 186 -26.15 0.45 -4.26
C LEU A 186 -24.89 0.64 -3.42
N ALA A 187 -23.83 1.22 -3.97
CA ALA A 187 -22.61 1.52 -3.23
C ALA A 187 -22.87 2.55 -2.12
N VAL A 188 -23.59 3.64 -2.41
CA VAL A 188 -24.00 4.64 -1.42
C VAL A 188 -24.89 4.00 -0.35
N PHE A 189 -25.85 3.16 -0.74
CA PHE A 189 -26.71 2.42 0.18
C PHE A 189 -25.91 1.43 1.03
N LEU A 190 -24.97 0.68 0.46
CA LEU A 190 -24.10 -0.24 1.18
C LEU A 190 -23.16 0.50 2.13
N ILE A 191 -22.64 1.66 1.73
CA ILE A 191 -21.84 2.53 2.61
C ILE A 191 -22.71 3.06 3.73
N GLN A 192 -23.87 3.64 3.43
CA GLN A 192 -24.81 4.15 4.43
C GLN A 192 -25.29 3.04 5.37
N THR A 193 -25.57 1.84 4.86
CA THR A 193 -25.98 0.69 5.68
C THR A 193 -24.81 0.05 6.41
N ALA A 194 -23.58 0.12 5.92
CA ALA A 194 -22.39 -0.28 6.67
C ALA A 194 -22.11 0.71 7.81
N THR A 195 -22.18 2.02 7.53
CA THR A 195 -22.12 3.10 8.54
C THR A 195 -23.27 3.00 9.53
N ASN A 196 -24.47 2.67 9.05
CA ASN A 196 -25.63 2.42 9.91
C ASN A 196 -25.54 1.08 10.62
N ARG A 197 -24.87 0.05 10.09
CA ARG A 197 -24.59 -1.20 10.81
C ARG A 197 -23.57 -0.99 11.91
N THR A 198 -22.61 -0.09 11.73
CA THR A 198 -21.76 0.39 12.82
C THR A 198 -22.53 1.22 13.85
N LEU A 199 -23.70 1.78 13.50
CA LEU A 199 -24.65 2.42 14.42
C LEU A 199 -25.71 1.43 15.01
N LEU A 200 -26.06 0.35 14.30
CA LEU A 200 -27.04 -0.70 14.68
C LEU A 200 -26.40 -1.79 15.55
N LEU A 201 -25.08 -1.98 15.46
CA LEU A 201 -24.33 -2.30 16.68
C LEU A 201 -24.56 -1.09 17.57
N ASN A 202 -25.60 -1.16 18.39
CA ASN A 202 -26.02 -0.11 19.29
C ASN A 202 -24.96 0.06 20.39
N LYS A 203 -23.82 0.60 19.98
CA LYS A 203 -22.62 0.89 20.77
C LYS A 203 -22.94 1.93 21.83
N GLN A 204 -24.02 2.69 21.65
CA GLN A 204 -24.57 3.63 22.62
C GLN A 204 -25.42 2.97 23.71
N ASN A 205 -26.18 1.90 23.42
CA ASN A 205 -26.91 1.16 24.46
C ASN A 205 -26.04 0.13 25.20
N ASP A 206 -24.98 -0.36 24.57
CA ASP A 206 -23.96 -1.16 25.24
C ASP A 206 -22.87 -0.19 25.74
N SER A 207 -23.11 0.47 26.88
CA SER A 207 -22.25 1.51 27.48
C SER A 207 -20.77 1.12 27.61
N TYR A 208 -20.48 -0.18 27.55
CA TYR A 208 -19.15 -0.74 27.59
C TYR A 208 -18.46 -0.79 26.20
N LEU A 209 -19.20 -0.93 25.10
CA LEU A 209 -18.64 -0.81 23.75
C LEU A 209 -18.32 0.64 23.38
N SER A 210 -18.92 1.63 24.05
CA SER A 210 -18.47 3.03 24.01
C SER A 210 -17.14 3.24 24.75
N ASP A 211 -16.83 2.45 25.78
CA ASP A 211 -15.50 2.46 26.43
C ASP A 211 -14.41 1.82 25.53
N ILE A 212 -14.81 0.95 24.59
CA ILE A 212 -13.94 0.36 23.56
C ILE A 212 -13.92 1.20 22.26
N ALA A 213 -14.86 2.15 22.08
CA ALA A 213 -14.76 3.14 21.03
C ALA A 213 -13.59 4.09 21.35
N GLU A 214 -12.99 4.72 20.33
CA GLU A 214 -11.87 5.66 20.52
C GLU A 214 -12.18 6.64 21.66
N TYR A 215 -11.56 6.41 22.82
CA TYR A 215 -11.64 7.33 23.93
C TYR A 215 -11.10 8.67 23.43
N PRO A 216 -11.92 9.75 23.39
CA PRO A 216 -11.51 11.00 22.77
C PRO A 216 -10.30 11.63 23.49
N GLY A 217 -10.09 11.29 24.77
CA GLY A 217 -8.91 11.71 25.53
C GLY A 217 -7.59 11.17 24.96
N TRP A 218 -7.58 10.00 24.32
CA TRP A 218 -6.39 9.47 23.63
C TRP A 218 -5.86 10.44 22.57
N LYS A 219 -6.76 11.06 21.79
CA LYS A 219 -6.35 12.04 20.77
C LYS A 219 -5.74 13.28 21.41
N SER A 220 -6.21 13.66 22.60
CA SER A 220 -5.68 14.78 23.36
C SER A 220 -4.30 14.47 23.94
N THR A 221 -4.14 13.33 24.61
CA THR A 221 -2.87 12.93 25.24
C THR A 221 -1.81 12.58 24.20
N ALA A 222 -2.19 11.95 23.09
CA ALA A 222 -1.27 11.70 21.98
C ALA A 222 -0.82 13.01 21.31
N LYS A 223 -1.72 13.99 21.16
CA LYS A 223 -1.35 15.32 20.67
C LYS A 223 -0.38 16.01 21.63
N GLU A 224 -0.66 15.96 22.93
CA GLU A 224 0.21 16.51 23.97
C GLU A 224 1.61 15.87 23.95
N PHE A 225 1.70 14.55 23.76
CA PHE A 225 2.97 13.84 23.58
C PHE A 225 3.78 14.44 22.41
N PHE A 226 3.17 14.59 21.23
CA PHE A 226 3.87 15.18 20.08
C PHE A 226 4.16 16.68 20.23
N ASP A 227 3.38 17.41 21.04
CA ASP A 227 3.68 18.80 21.38
C ASP A 227 4.87 18.91 22.36
N LEU A 228 5.02 17.95 23.29
CA LEU A 228 6.21 17.84 24.16
C LEU A 228 7.47 17.49 23.40
N GLU A 229 7.37 16.67 22.34
CA GLU A 229 8.52 16.30 21.50
C GLU A 229 9.16 17.52 20.80
N LYS A 230 8.35 18.52 20.46
CA LYS A 230 8.84 19.78 19.86
C LYS A 230 9.71 20.57 20.85
N ASN A 231 9.47 20.42 22.16
CA ASN A 231 10.19 21.12 23.21
C ASN A 231 11.43 20.31 23.65
N LYS A 232 12.56 20.55 22.98
CA LYS A 232 13.80 19.77 23.15
C LYS A 232 14.64 20.11 24.40
N THR A 233 14.11 20.84 25.36
CA THR A 233 14.86 21.26 26.56
C THR A 233 14.00 21.17 27.82
N PHE A 234 14.61 20.76 28.93
CA PHE A 234 14.03 20.93 30.27
C PHE A 234 14.08 22.41 30.66
N SER A 235 13.13 22.85 31.48
CA SER A 235 13.08 24.23 31.95
C SER A 235 14.30 24.55 32.84
N ASN A 236 14.96 25.68 32.58
CA ASN A 236 16.03 26.21 33.45
C ASN A 236 15.46 26.94 34.70
N ARG A 237 14.14 27.19 34.74
CA ARG A 237 13.43 27.82 35.87
C ARG A 237 12.85 26.75 36.79
N SER A 238 13.70 26.18 37.64
CA SER A 238 13.25 25.38 38.78
C SER A 238 12.60 26.29 39.83
N LEU A 239 11.30 26.50 39.72
CA LEU A 239 10.44 26.92 40.84
C LEU A 239 9.66 25.73 41.43
N THR A 240 9.86 24.54 40.89
CA THR A 240 9.24 23.31 41.38
C THR A 240 10.31 22.26 41.61
N LYS A 241 10.20 21.54 42.73
CA LYS A 241 11.01 20.39 43.17
C LYS A 241 10.83 19.16 42.27
N ASN A 242 10.49 19.36 40.99
CA ASN A 242 10.04 18.30 40.11
C ASN A 242 11.24 17.60 39.47
N LYS A 243 11.29 16.28 39.60
CA LYS A 243 12.34 15.44 38.99
C LYS A 243 12.20 15.46 37.46
N LYS A 244 13.31 15.48 36.74
CA LYS A 244 13.31 15.49 35.26
C LYS A 244 13.16 14.07 34.73
N LEU A 245 12.17 13.83 33.87
CA LEU A 245 11.89 12.54 33.27
C LEU A 245 11.93 12.64 31.75
N ILE A 246 12.61 11.69 31.10
CA ILE A 246 12.53 11.51 29.65
C ILE A 246 11.89 10.16 29.31
N LEU A 247 10.91 10.17 28.42
CA LEU A 247 10.27 8.99 27.85
C LEU A 247 10.63 8.85 26.37
N ILE A 248 11.27 7.76 25.99
CA ILE A 248 11.79 7.53 24.64
C ILE A 248 11.11 6.30 24.05
N GLY A 249 10.63 6.40 22.80
CA GLY A 249 10.23 5.24 22.03
C GLY A 249 9.15 5.50 20.99
N ASP A 250 8.41 4.46 20.62
CA ASP A 250 7.47 4.47 19.49
C ASP A 250 6.03 4.73 19.94
N SER A 251 5.03 4.23 19.19
CA SER A 251 3.63 4.32 19.60
C SER A 251 3.36 3.72 20.98
N TYR A 252 4.17 2.74 21.43
CA TYR A 252 4.10 2.19 22.78
C TYR A 252 4.52 3.20 23.84
N ALA A 253 5.42 4.14 23.53
CA ALA A 253 5.74 5.25 24.42
C ALA A 253 4.58 6.26 24.49
N THR A 254 3.94 6.58 23.37
CA THR A 254 2.74 7.43 23.35
C THR A 254 1.59 6.81 24.17
N ASP A 255 1.44 5.49 24.06
CA ASP A 255 0.50 4.71 24.85
C ASP A 255 0.78 4.79 26.35
N PHE A 256 2.04 4.57 26.72
CA PHE A 256 2.48 4.63 28.10
C PHE A 256 2.35 6.03 28.70
N TYR A 257 2.65 7.08 27.91
CA TYR A 257 2.46 8.46 28.31
C TYR A 257 0.99 8.74 28.66
N SER A 258 0.07 8.32 27.79
CA SER A 258 -1.36 8.54 28.02
C SER A 258 -1.82 7.86 29.31
N MET A 259 -1.35 6.63 29.58
CA MET A 259 -1.63 5.93 30.83
C MET A 259 -1.11 6.68 32.07
N ILE A 260 0.09 7.25 32.01
CA ILE A 260 0.66 8.04 33.13
C ILE A 260 -0.20 9.26 33.42
N ILE A 261 -0.50 10.05 32.39
CA ILE A 261 -1.23 11.32 32.53
C ILE A 261 -2.67 11.09 32.98
N GLU A 262 -3.36 10.12 32.37
CA GLU A 262 -4.74 9.78 32.74
C GLU A 262 -4.83 9.17 34.14
N GLY A 263 -3.87 8.33 34.51
CA GLY A 263 -3.74 7.78 35.86
C GLY A 263 -3.32 8.79 36.91
N LYS A 264 -3.03 10.05 36.53
CA LYS A 264 -2.48 11.10 37.39
C LYS A 264 -1.23 10.63 38.16
N HIS A 265 -0.42 9.81 37.50
CA HIS A 265 0.88 9.39 38.00
C HIS A 265 1.96 10.34 37.48
N LEU A 266 3.10 10.41 38.19
CA LEU A 266 4.26 11.22 37.80
C LEU A 266 3.97 12.73 37.59
N VAL A 267 2.90 13.26 38.18
CA VAL A 267 2.51 14.69 38.12
C VAL A 267 3.59 15.63 38.67
N ASN A 268 4.46 15.10 39.53
CA ASN A 268 5.60 15.82 40.11
C ASN A 268 6.87 15.73 39.26
N TYR A 269 6.80 15.22 38.03
CA TYR A 269 7.93 15.16 37.11
C TYR A 269 7.78 16.18 35.99
N GLU A 270 8.89 16.81 35.62
CA GLU A 270 8.95 17.51 34.35
C GLU A 270 9.22 16.48 33.25
N ILE A 271 8.20 16.16 32.44
CA ILE A 271 8.30 15.12 31.41
C ILE A 271 8.75 15.73 30.08
N ARG A 272 9.70 15.07 29.42
CA ARG A 272 10.06 15.25 28.02
C ARG A 272 9.96 13.93 27.29
N VAL A 273 9.71 13.99 25.99
CA VAL A 273 9.55 12.80 25.17
C VAL A 273 10.42 12.87 23.93
N HIS A 274 10.83 11.71 23.42
CA HIS A 274 11.53 11.58 22.15
C HIS A 274 10.94 10.41 21.37
N PHE A 275 10.33 10.70 20.22
CA PHE A 275 9.69 9.67 19.42
C PHE A 275 10.70 9.00 18.49
N ILE A 276 10.66 7.67 18.46
CA ILE A 276 11.44 6.82 17.57
C ILE A 276 10.44 5.87 16.92
N PRO A 277 10.23 5.90 15.58
CA PRO A 277 9.32 4.98 14.92
C PRO A 277 9.65 3.52 15.23
N ALA A 278 8.62 2.68 15.35
CA ALA A 278 8.77 1.27 15.71
C ALA A 278 9.69 0.49 14.75
N GLN A 279 9.85 0.93 13.50
CA GLN A 279 10.75 0.29 12.54
C GLN A 279 12.22 0.62 12.81
N CYS A 280 12.49 1.78 13.41
CA CYS A 280 13.85 2.25 13.70
C CYS A 280 14.42 1.62 14.97
N GLN A 281 13.55 1.33 15.94
CA GLN A 281 13.89 0.75 17.25
C GLN A 281 14.88 1.59 18.07
N ILE A 282 14.91 1.34 19.38
CA ILE A 282 15.85 1.99 20.27
C ILE A 282 17.19 1.26 20.18
N TYR A 283 18.18 1.88 19.54
CA TYR A 283 19.47 1.25 19.29
C TYR A 283 20.62 2.25 19.27
N LEU A 284 21.66 2.00 20.08
CA LEU A 284 22.88 2.81 20.10
C LEU A 284 24.08 1.87 20.00
N SER A 285 24.83 1.97 18.91
CA SER A 285 26.06 1.20 18.66
C SER A 285 26.84 1.80 17.50
N PRO A 286 28.16 1.64 17.43
CA PRO A 286 28.96 2.00 16.25
C PRO A 286 28.66 1.14 15.01
N GLU A 287 27.97 0.01 15.16
CA GLU A 287 27.51 -0.81 14.03
C GLU A 287 26.38 -0.12 13.26
N ASN A 288 26.44 -0.15 11.93
CA ASN A 288 25.40 0.45 11.08
C ASN A 288 24.04 -0.24 11.31
N PRO A 289 22.98 0.47 11.76
CA PRO A 289 21.67 -0.12 12.00
C PRO A 289 20.94 -0.58 10.73
N ASN A 290 21.35 -0.11 9.55
CA ASN A 290 20.72 -0.44 8.25
C ASN A 290 20.70 -1.93 7.91
N GLN A 291 21.60 -2.71 8.51
CA GLN A 291 21.62 -4.16 8.33
C GLN A 291 20.40 -4.85 8.97
N PHE A 292 19.74 -4.21 9.94
CA PHE A 292 18.58 -4.75 10.65
C PHE A 292 17.26 -4.06 10.24
N ILE A 293 17.34 -2.89 9.60
CA ILE A 293 16.19 -2.09 9.17
C ILE A 293 15.90 -2.36 7.69
N ASP A 294 14.63 -2.65 7.40
CA ASP A 294 14.12 -2.81 6.03
C ASP A 294 14.44 -1.56 5.18
N ALA A 295 14.89 -1.79 3.95
CA ALA A 295 15.31 -0.77 3.00
C ALA A 295 14.31 0.39 2.87
N LYS A 296 13.00 0.11 2.97
CA LYS A 296 11.94 1.13 2.89
C LYS A 296 12.01 2.18 4.00
N PHE A 297 12.46 1.82 5.20
CA PHE A 297 12.41 2.69 6.38
C PHE A 297 13.74 3.35 6.72
N ARG A 298 14.85 2.94 6.08
CA ARG A 298 16.20 3.43 6.37
C ARG A 298 16.30 4.96 6.35
N GLN A 299 15.80 5.61 5.30
CA GLN A 299 15.84 7.07 5.19
C GLN A 299 15.09 7.78 6.34
N THR A 300 13.92 7.27 6.72
CA THR A 300 13.12 7.84 7.83
C THR A 300 13.83 7.71 9.18
N CYS A 301 14.59 6.65 9.40
CA CYS A 301 15.34 6.44 10.63
C CYS A 301 16.58 7.35 10.74
N PHE A 302 17.17 7.79 9.62
CA PHE A 302 18.30 8.74 9.63
C PHE A 302 17.89 10.20 9.89
N LEU A 303 16.64 10.59 9.60
CA LEU A 303 16.16 11.97 9.66
C LEU A 303 15.77 12.42 11.08
N GLY A 304 16.64 12.21 12.08
CA GLY A 304 16.43 12.72 13.45
C GLY A 304 15.65 11.79 14.39
N ASN A 305 15.18 10.65 13.90
CA ASN A 305 14.37 9.68 14.64
C ASN A 305 15.23 8.59 15.32
N ASP A 306 16.40 8.98 15.82
CA ASP A 306 17.38 8.09 16.45
C ASP A 306 17.63 8.54 17.90
N ILE A 307 17.96 7.61 18.80
CA ILE A 307 18.25 7.85 20.21
C ILE A 307 19.44 8.80 20.41
N ILE A 308 20.34 8.91 19.42
CA ILE A 308 21.46 9.87 19.45
C ILE A 308 20.96 11.30 19.70
N HIS A 309 19.82 11.67 19.11
CA HIS A 309 19.24 13.01 19.26
C HIS A 309 18.62 13.23 20.65
N ALA A 310 18.34 12.16 21.39
CA ALA A 310 17.85 12.22 22.76
C ALA A 310 18.97 12.32 23.81
N LEU A 311 20.24 12.07 23.45
CA LEU A 311 21.37 12.07 24.39
C LEU A 311 21.47 13.36 25.24
N PRO A 312 21.30 14.58 24.68
CA PRO A 312 21.36 15.80 25.49
C PRO A 312 20.28 15.88 26.58
N LEU A 313 19.09 15.33 26.31
CA LEU A 313 17.99 15.25 27.27
C LEU A 313 18.21 14.11 28.27
N ILE A 314 18.74 12.97 27.82
CA ILE A 314 19.11 11.85 28.69
C ILE A 314 20.12 12.32 29.75
N CYS A 315 21.15 13.09 29.38
CA CYS A 315 22.13 13.62 30.32
C CYS A 315 21.55 14.56 31.40
N GLN A 316 20.41 15.20 31.12
CA GLN A 316 19.75 16.14 32.04
C GLN A 316 18.66 15.48 32.88
N ALA A 317 18.18 14.30 32.51
CA ALA A 317 17.07 13.62 33.16
C ALA A 317 17.54 12.85 34.41
N ASP A 318 16.74 12.89 35.47
CA ASP A 318 16.92 12.03 36.65
C ASP A 318 16.38 10.62 36.40
N VAL A 319 15.32 10.52 35.58
CA VAL A 319 14.64 9.26 35.23
C VAL A 319 14.54 9.11 33.72
N ILE A 320 15.00 7.97 33.22
CA ILE A 320 14.96 7.60 31.80
C ILE A 320 14.00 6.42 31.66
N MET A 321 13.00 6.55 30.80
CA MET A 321 12.06 5.48 30.47
C MET A 321 12.15 5.14 28.99
N LEU A 322 12.38 3.87 28.68
CA LEU A 322 12.39 3.34 27.31
C LEU A 322 11.16 2.46 27.10
N SER A 323 10.30 2.79 26.14
CA SER A 323 9.08 2.02 25.84
C SER A 323 8.91 1.85 24.34
N SER A 324 9.00 0.63 23.83
CA SER A 324 8.87 0.33 22.40
C SER A 324 8.10 -0.98 22.20
N ASN A 325 7.69 -1.26 20.97
CA ASN A 325 7.22 -2.57 20.56
C ASN A 325 8.28 -3.67 20.73
N TRP A 326 9.57 -3.30 20.81
CA TRP A 326 10.74 -4.20 20.95
C TRP A 326 10.80 -5.34 19.92
N LEU A 327 11.47 -5.09 18.80
CA LEU A 327 11.82 -6.14 17.85
C LEU A 327 12.92 -7.04 18.44
N GLU A 328 12.91 -8.31 18.04
CA GLU A 328 13.82 -9.32 18.58
C GLU A 328 15.30 -8.91 18.46
N TRP A 329 15.69 -8.35 17.30
CA TRP A 329 17.08 -7.92 17.06
C TRP A 329 17.50 -6.76 17.97
N SER A 330 16.60 -5.82 18.26
CA SER A 330 16.87 -4.67 19.14
C SER A 330 16.96 -5.14 20.58
N THR A 331 16.05 -6.03 21.00
CA THR A 331 16.03 -6.62 22.34
C THR A 331 17.33 -7.35 22.67
N ARG A 332 17.85 -8.18 21.74
CA ARG A 332 19.13 -8.88 21.91
C ARG A 332 20.33 -7.92 22.05
N LYS A 333 20.24 -6.73 21.48
CA LYS A 333 21.31 -5.71 21.51
C LYS A 333 21.09 -4.63 22.57
N LEU A 334 19.95 -4.64 23.26
CA LEU A 334 19.61 -3.66 24.27
C LEU A 334 20.68 -3.52 25.37
N PRO A 335 21.27 -4.59 25.93
CA PRO A 335 22.34 -4.46 26.93
C PRO A 335 23.54 -3.63 26.45
N ARG A 336 23.85 -3.69 25.15
CA ARG A 336 24.92 -2.89 24.55
C ARG A 336 24.51 -1.42 24.39
N THR A 337 23.29 -1.18 23.91
CA THR A 337 22.69 0.17 23.87
C THR A 337 22.75 0.82 25.25
N LEU A 338 22.32 0.12 26.29
CA LEU A 338 22.28 0.65 27.66
C LEU A 338 23.67 0.98 28.21
N LYS A 339 24.69 0.15 27.93
CA LYS A 339 26.09 0.46 28.30
C LYS A 339 26.58 1.74 27.64
N LEU A 340 26.20 1.98 26.38
CA LEU A 340 26.62 3.15 25.61
C LEU A 340 25.86 4.43 25.96
N LEU A 341 24.72 4.34 26.66
CA LEU A 341 24.05 5.52 27.22
C LEU A 341 24.87 6.19 28.33
N ASN A 342 25.82 5.46 28.93
CA ASN A 342 26.75 5.95 29.95
C ASN A 342 26.05 6.72 31.09
N LEU A 343 24.99 6.12 31.63
CA LEU A 343 24.18 6.73 32.69
C LEU A 343 24.97 6.88 34.00
N THR A 344 24.71 7.96 34.72
CA THR A 344 25.32 8.20 36.03
C THR A 344 24.63 7.39 37.12
N LYS A 345 25.31 7.16 38.26
CA LYS A 345 24.74 6.43 39.41
C LYS A 345 23.49 7.08 40.03
N GLN A 346 23.26 8.37 39.74
CA GLN A 346 22.11 9.12 40.25
C GLN A 346 20.87 8.97 39.36
N GLN A 347 21.05 8.51 38.11
CA GLN A 347 19.98 8.33 37.15
C GLN A 347 19.31 6.98 37.31
N GLN A 348 17.98 6.97 37.20
CA GLN A 348 17.18 5.75 37.20
C GLN A 348 16.75 5.41 35.78
N LEU A 349 16.96 4.16 35.35
CA LEU A 349 16.55 3.67 34.03
C LEU A 349 15.45 2.63 34.18
N PHE A 350 14.37 2.81 33.42
CA PHE A 350 13.29 1.84 33.27
C PHE A 350 13.19 1.41 31.81
N VAL A 351 13.18 0.10 31.58
CA VAL A 351 12.88 -0.50 30.28
C VAL A 351 11.50 -1.14 30.40
N ILE A 352 10.54 -0.60 29.67
CA ILE A 352 9.14 -1.01 29.70
C ILE A 352 8.92 -2.00 28.57
N GLY A 353 8.52 -3.23 28.90
CA GLY A 353 8.24 -4.28 27.92
C GLY A 353 7.05 -3.96 27.01
N PRO A 354 6.85 -4.74 25.93
CA PRO A 354 5.73 -4.52 25.03
C PRO A 354 4.41 -4.83 25.76
N LYS A 355 3.40 -3.99 25.53
CA LYS A 355 2.02 -4.29 25.94
C LYS A 355 1.40 -5.28 24.95
N HIS A 356 0.82 -6.37 25.45
CA HIS A 356 0.02 -7.27 24.64
C HIS A 356 -1.31 -7.56 25.35
N PHE A 357 -2.41 -7.08 24.76
CA PHE A 357 -3.77 -7.30 25.27
C PHE A 357 -4.49 -8.43 24.53
N GLY A 358 -3.74 -9.27 23.79
CA GLY A 358 -4.31 -10.27 22.90
C GLY A 358 -5.00 -9.68 21.68
N LYS A 359 -5.72 -10.52 20.93
CA LYS A 359 -6.61 -10.06 19.85
C LYS A 359 -7.97 -9.72 20.44
N VAL A 360 -8.31 -8.44 20.51
CA VAL A 360 -9.65 -8.00 20.89
C VAL A 360 -10.59 -8.19 19.69
N ASN A 361 -11.48 -9.18 19.77
CA ASN A 361 -12.54 -9.36 18.78
C ASN A 361 -13.85 -8.83 19.34
N THR A 362 -14.28 -7.67 18.88
CA THR A 362 -15.51 -7.01 19.33
C THR A 362 -16.75 -7.90 19.23
N ASN A 363 -16.82 -8.80 18.23
CA ASN A 363 -17.94 -9.74 18.08
C ASN A 363 -18.06 -10.76 19.22
N LEU A 364 -16.96 -11.03 19.95
CA LEU A 364 -17.01 -11.89 21.15
C LEU A 364 -17.73 -11.22 22.32
N TYR A 365 -17.86 -9.89 22.30
CA TYR A 365 -18.43 -9.12 23.40
C TYR A 365 -19.88 -8.69 23.13
N VAL A 366 -20.30 -8.52 21.88
CA VAL A 366 -21.67 -8.09 21.51
C VAL A 366 -22.74 -9.05 22.07
N ASN A 367 -23.78 -8.51 22.71
CA ASN A 367 -24.91 -9.27 23.30
C ASN A 367 -24.51 -10.37 24.31
N LYS A 368 -23.44 -10.15 25.07
CA LYS A 368 -23.00 -11.06 26.15
C LYS A 368 -23.28 -10.43 27.52
N SER A 369 -23.51 -11.27 28.53
CA SER A 369 -23.67 -10.81 29.90
C SER A 369 -22.38 -10.20 30.46
N THR A 370 -22.51 -9.30 31.43
CA THR A 370 -21.37 -8.68 32.14
C THR A 370 -20.43 -9.72 32.73
N GLU A 371 -20.98 -10.79 33.32
CA GLU A 371 -20.21 -11.91 33.90
C GLU A 371 -19.38 -12.67 32.85
N TYR A 372 -19.94 -12.93 31.67
CA TYR A 372 -19.20 -13.58 30.58
C TYR A 372 -18.02 -12.71 30.15
N ARG A 373 -18.25 -11.39 30.04
CA ARG A 373 -17.24 -10.43 29.61
C ARG A 373 -16.12 -10.23 30.63
N ILE A 374 -16.44 -10.20 31.93
CA ILE A 374 -15.44 -10.17 33.01
C ILE A 374 -14.51 -11.40 32.93
N LYS A 375 -15.05 -12.57 32.60
CA LYS A 375 -14.23 -13.78 32.38
C LYS A 375 -13.32 -13.70 31.15
N GLN A 376 -13.60 -12.82 30.19
CA GLN A 376 -12.75 -12.60 29.01
C GLN A 376 -11.70 -11.50 29.22
N TYR A 377 -11.72 -10.77 30.34
CA TYR A 377 -10.63 -9.87 30.66
C TYR A 377 -9.34 -10.66 30.78
N GLN A 378 -8.40 -10.38 29.90
CA GLN A 378 -7.04 -10.86 30.05
C GLN A 378 -6.41 -10.05 31.17
N TYR A 379 -6.23 -10.69 32.33
CA TYR A 379 -5.35 -10.14 33.34
C TYR A 379 -3.94 -10.06 32.74
N PRO A 380 -3.20 -8.97 32.98
CA PRO A 380 -1.81 -8.91 32.57
C PRO A 380 -1.09 -10.12 33.18
N ASP A 381 -0.38 -10.86 32.33
CA ASP A 381 0.39 -12.02 32.76
C ASP A 381 1.30 -11.59 33.93
N GLN A 382 1.27 -12.31 35.05
CA GLN A 382 2.12 -11.99 36.19
C GLN A 382 3.62 -12.03 35.80
N SER A 383 3.97 -12.73 34.72
CA SER A 383 5.30 -12.73 34.13
C SER A 383 5.69 -11.40 33.45
N THR A 384 4.74 -10.62 32.92
CA THR A 384 4.98 -9.33 32.25
C THR A 384 4.98 -8.14 33.22
N VAL A 385 4.52 -8.33 34.46
CA VAL A 385 4.52 -7.32 35.53
C VAL A 385 5.80 -7.38 36.38
N LYS A 386 6.75 -8.26 36.06
CA LYS A 386 8.05 -8.28 36.75
C LYS A 386 8.84 -7.00 36.47
N VAL A 387 8.91 -6.12 37.48
CA VAL A 387 9.96 -5.10 37.55
C VAL A 387 11.27 -5.85 37.77
N ASN A 388 12.02 -6.06 36.69
CA ASN A 388 13.36 -6.60 36.81
C ASN A 388 14.19 -5.60 37.63
N SER A 389 14.56 -5.99 38.85
CA SER A 389 15.60 -5.32 39.61
C SER A 389 16.91 -5.52 38.85
N LEU A 390 17.33 -4.50 38.10
CA LEU A 390 18.66 -4.42 37.51
C LEU A 390 19.70 -4.05 38.57
#